data_AF-A0A564Q821-F1
#
_entry.id   AF-A0A564Q821-F1
#
_cell.length_a   1.000
_cell.length_b   1.000
_cell.length_c   1.000
_cell.angle_alpha   90.00
_cell.angle_beta   90.00
_cell.angle_gamma   90.00
#
_symmetry.space_group_name_H-M   'P 1'
#
loop_
_entity.id
_entity.type
_entity.pdbx_description
1 polymer ?
#
loop_
_entity_poly.entity_id
_entity_poly.type
_entity_poly.pdbx_seq_one_letter_code
_entity_poly.pdbx_strand_id
1 'polypeptide(L)'
;MIEKYDLIIPPGVSQSTIVDVVKKFDVDVAEREVQVNYAIGTEDKVVRNILVFRGDHETLKEVESFIERELADKIEKSFHFERSL
;
A
#
# COMPACT_ATOMS: atom_id res chain seq x y z
N MET A 1 -23.28 12.49 4.40
CA MET A 1 -22.25 11.43 4.58
C MET A 1 -21.06 11.86 3.75
N ILE A 2 -19.85 11.89 4.32
CA ILE A 2 -18.64 12.17 3.56
C ILE A 2 -18.31 10.90 2.75
N GLU A 3 -18.09 11.05 1.45
CA GLU A 3 -17.71 9.94 0.57
C GLU A 3 -16.28 9.49 0.94
N LYS A 4 -16.11 8.19 1.20
CA LYS A 4 -14.81 7.59 1.51
C LYS A 4 -14.37 6.68 0.36
N TYR A 5 -13.08 6.72 0.07
CA TYR A 5 -12.43 5.92 -0.95
C TYR A 5 -11.49 4.91 -0.31
N ASP A 6 -11.06 3.94 -1.10
CA ASP A 6 -10.08 2.94 -0.70
C ASP A 6 -8.83 3.10 -1.58
N LEU A 7 -7.66 3.25 -0.95
CA LEU A 7 -6.35 3.13 -1.59
C LEU A 7 -5.79 1.74 -1.29
N ILE A 8 -5.56 0.94 -2.34
CA ILE A 8 -4.94 -0.38 -2.20
C ILE A 8 -3.54 -0.23 -1.64
N ILE A 9 -3.21 -1.00 -0.59
CA ILE A 9 -1.84 -1.04 -0.07
C ILE A 9 -1.00 -1.91 -1.01
N PRO A 10 0.00 -1.35 -1.71
CA PRO A 10 0.80 -2.13 -2.65
C PRO A 10 1.61 -3.23 -1.94
N PRO A 11 1.87 -4.36 -2.63
CA PRO A 11 2.80 -5.35 -2.13
C PRO A 11 4.20 -4.71 -1.95
N GLY A 12 4.87 -5.06 -0.86
CA GLY A 12 6.18 -4.50 -0.51
C GLY A 12 6.14 -3.31 0.46
N VAL A 13 4.96 -2.73 0.72
CA VAL A 13 4.81 -1.78 1.84
C VAL A 13 4.97 -2.53 3.16
N SER A 14 6.00 -2.17 3.93
CA SER A 14 6.26 -2.79 5.24
C SER A 14 5.19 -2.42 6.27
N GLN A 15 4.92 -3.33 7.21
CA GLN A 15 3.97 -3.10 8.31
C GLN A 15 4.26 -1.82 9.11
N SER A 16 5.53 -1.46 9.34
CA SER A 16 5.88 -0.21 10.02
C SER A 16 5.37 1.03 9.26
N THR A 17 5.54 1.06 7.94
CA THR A 17 5.01 2.14 7.09
C THR A 17 3.48 2.19 7.15
N ILE A 18 2.78 1.05 7.21
CA ILE A 18 1.31 1.02 7.38
C ILE A 18 0.92 1.66 8.72
N VAL A 19 1.62 1.30 9.81
CA VAL A 19 1.40 1.90 11.14
C VAL A 19 1.68 3.41 11.13
N ASP A 20 2.74 3.84 10.45
CA ASP A 20 3.09 5.27 10.34
C ASP A 20 2.03 6.05 9.57
N VAL A 21 1.45 5.47 8.52
CA VAL A 21 0.35 6.08 7.77
C VAL A 21 -0.86 6.32 8.67
N VAL A 22 -1.32 5.29 9.39
CA VAL A 22 -2.48 5.40 10.31
C VAL A 22 -2.25 6.42 11.43
N LYS A 23 -1.00 6.59 11.86
CA LYS A 23 -0.66 7.59 12.89
C LYS A 23 -0.59 9.02 12.36
N LYS A 24 -0.22 9.20 11.08
CA LYS A 24 0.05 10.50 10.47
C LYS A 24 -1.16 11.08 9.74
N PHE A 25 -2.02 10.22 9.20
CA PHE A 25 -3.15 10.59 8.35
C PHE A 25 -4.46 10.08 8.96
N ASP A 26 -5.56 10.79 8.73
CA ASP A 26 -6.91 10.38 9.16
C ASP A 26 -7.47 9.28 8.24
N VAL A 27 -6.88 8.09 8.34
CA VAL A 27 -7.26 6.93 7.53
C VAL A 27 -7.39 5.68 8.39
N ASP A 28 -8.35 4.84 8.01
CA ASP A 28 -8.53 3.51 8.59
C ASP A 28 -7.81 2.46 7.73
N VAL A 29 -7.43 1.33 8.31
CA VAL A 29 -7.03 0.13 7.55
C VAL A 29 -8.21 -0.82 7.48
N ALA A 30 -8.53 -1.31 6.28
CA ALA A 30 -9.61 -2.26 6.08
C ALA A 30 -9.21 -3.38 5.13
N GLU A 31 -9.91 -4.50 5.21
CA GLU A 31 -9.80 -5.59 4.24
C GLU A 31 -10.83 -5.43 3.11
N ARG A 32 -10.41 -5.73 1.88
CA ARG A 32 -11.30 -5.85 0.72
C ARG A 32 -11.07 -7.19 0.05
N GLU A 33 -12.17 -7.89 -0.19
CA GLU A 33 -12.17 -9.03 -1.08
C GLU A 33 -12.09 -8.51 -2.51
N VAL A 34 -11.03 -8.88 -3.22
CA VAL A 34 -10.83 -8.53 -4.62
C VAL A 34 -10.58 -9.79 -5.43
N GLN A 35 -11.13 -9.80 -6.64
CA GLN A 35 -10.83 -10.82 -7.63
C GLN A 35 -9.60 -10.36 -8.42
N VAL A 36 -8.51 -11.11 -8.32
CA VAL A 36 -7.28 -10.86 -9.05
C VAL A 36 -7.12 -11.88 -10.16
N ASN A 37 -6.73 -11.41 -11.35
CA ASN A 37 -6.35 -12.28 -12.46
C ASN A 37 -4.83 -12.42 -12.41
N TYR A 38 -4.32 -13.57 -11.98
CA TYR A 38 -2.88 -13.85 -12.05
C TYR A 38 -2.51 -14.35 -13.44
N ALA A 39 -1.32 -13.98 -13.91
CA ALA A 39 -0.67 -14.59 -15.06
C ALA A 39 0.19 -15.83 -14.68
N ILE A 40 0.10 -16.30 -13.43
CA ILE A 40 0.89 -17.43 -12.90
C ILE A 40 -0.08 -18.50 -12.37
N GLY A 41 -0.43 -19.47 -13.22
CA GLY A 41 -1.34 -20.58 -12.91
C GLY A 41 -2.56 -20.65 -13.85
N THR A 42 -3.19 -21.83 -13.93
CA THR A 42 -4.34 -22.16 -14.82
C THR A 42 -5.69 -21.64 -14.32
N GLU A 43 -5.71 -20.82 -13.27
CA GLU A 43 -6.94 -20.33 -12.66
C GLU A 43 -7.19 -18.88 -13.07
N ASP A 44 -8.19 -18.67 -13.91
CA ASP A 44 -8.51 -17.35 -14.49
C ASP A 44 -9.01 -16.33 -13.44
N LYS A 45 -9.33 -16.77 -12.21
CA LYS A 45 -10.03 -15.94 -11.19
C LYS A 45 -9.70 -16.39 -9.77
N VAL A 46 -8.78 -15.70 -9.12
CA VAL A 46 -8.41 -15.98 -7.73
C VAL A 46 -8.95 -14.88 -6.83
N VAL A 47 -9.69 -15.25 -5.78
CA VAL A 47 -10.19 -14.30 -4.77
C VAL A 47 -9.13 -14.11 -3.68
N ARG A 48 -8.86 -12.85 -3.30
CA ARG A 48 -7.91 -12.47 -2.25
C ARG A 48 -8.48 -11.37 -1.37
N ASN A 49 -8.21 -11.48 -0.08
CA ASN A 49 -8.40 -10.38 0.85
C ASN A 49 -7.14 -9.51 0.83
N ILE A 50 -7.26 -8.28 0.38
CA ILE A 50 -6.19 -7.29 0.37
C ILE A 50 -6.44 -6.22 1.43
N LEU A 51 -5.38 -5.57 1.89
CA LEU A 51 -5.48 -4.41 2.75
C LEU A 51 -5.62 -3.14 1.92
N VAL A 52 -6.43 -2.21 2.42
CA VAL A 52 -6.63 -0.87 1.86
C VAL A 52 -6.56 0.18 2.98
N PHE A 53 -6.11 1.38 2.64
CA PHE A 53 -6.36 2.58 3.45
C PHE A 53 -7.71 3.18 3.05
N ARG A 54 -8.58 3.47 4.02
CA ARG A 54 -9.88 4.07 3.78
C ARG A 54 -9.96 5.47 4.37
N GLY A 55 -10.26 6.47 3.54
CA GLY A 55 -10.26 7.88 3.92
C GLY A 55 -10.96 8.77 2.90
N ASP A 56 -10.91 10.08 3.08
CA ASP A 56 -11.30 11.01 2.03
C ASP A 56 -10.23 11.04 0.91
N HIS A 57 -10.64 11.50 -0.27
CA HIS A 57 -9.82 11.45 -1.48
C HIS A 57 -8.50 12.25 -1.37
N GLU A 58 -8.54 13.42 -0.74
CA GLU A 58 -7.35 14.29 -0.69
C GLU A 58 -6.34 13.74 0.31
N THR A 59 -6.79 13.26 1.48
CA THR A 59 -5.92 12.54 2.42
C THR A 59 -5.28 11.31 1.76
N LEU A 60 -6.02 10.54 0.96
CA LEU A 60 -5.46 9.33 0.33
C LEU A 60 -4.40 9.65 -0.74
N LYS A 61 -4.48 10.77 -1.45
CA LYS A 61 -3.40 11.22 -2.36
C LYS A 61 -2.12 11.56 -1.61
N GLU A 62 -2.24 12.17 -0.43
CA GLU A 62 -1.08 12.45 0.41
C GLU A 62 -0.44 11.16 0.94
N VAL A 63 -1.27 10.17 1.29
CA VAL A 63 -0.83 8.83 1.68
C VAL A 63 -0.09 8.13 0.53
N GLU A 64 -0.62 8.15 -0.69
CA GLU A 64 0.05 7.60 -1.88
C GLU A 64 1.44 8.20 -2.07
N SER A 65 1.52 9.54 -2.06
CA SER A 65 2.80 10.27 -2.20
C SER A 65 3.78 9.94 -1.07
N PHE A 66 3.29 9.71 0.15
CA PHE A 66 4.12 9.30 1.29
C PHE A 66 4.68 7.89 1.10
N ILE A 67 3.86 6.95 0.67
CA ILE A 67 4.26 5.56 0.44
C ILE A 67 5.30 5.48 -0.69
N GLU A 68 5.11 6.20 -1.80
CA GLU A 68 6.06 6.21 -2.91
C GLU A 68 7.46 6.67 -2.46
N ARG A 69 7.53 7.73 -1.65
CA ARG A 69 8.80 8.21 -1.09
C ARG A 69 9.46 7.19 -0.16
N GLU A 70 8.68 6.61 0.75
CA GLU A 70 9.19 5.60 1.68
C GLU A 70 9.73 4.35 0.95
N LEU A 71 9.09 3.95 -0.14
CA LEU A 71 9.54 2.84 -0.98
C LEU A 71 10.81 3.21 -1.76
N ALA A 72 10.86 4.39 -2.38
CA ALA A 72 12.04 4.88 -3.09
C ALA A 72 13.26 4.96 -2.16
N ASP A 73 13.10 5.56 -0.98
CA ASP A 73 14.16 5.67 0.03
C ASP A 73 14.69 4.31 0.47
N LYS A 74 13.82 3.30 0.62
CA LYS A 74 14.22 1.94 0.98
C LYS A 74 14.99 1.25 -0.14
N ILE A 75 14.56 1.43 -1.38
CA ILE A 75 15.26 0.89 -2.56
C ILE A 75 16.66 1.51 -2.65
N GLU A 76 16.77 2.84 -2.56
CA GLU A 76 18.05 3.54 -2.61
C GLU A 76 19.01 3.11 -1.50
N LYS A 77 18.53 3.00 -0.25
CA LYS A 77 19.33 2.51 0.88
C LYS A 77 19.82 1.08 0.67
N SER A 78 19.00 0.23 0.05
CA SER A 78 19.37 -1.16 -0.25
C SER A 78 20.52 -1.22 -1.26
N PHE A 79 20.46 -0.42 -2.33
CA PHE A 79 21.56 -0.32 -3.30
C PHE A 79 22.83 0.35 -2.72
N HIS A 80 22.69 1.28 -1.78
CA HIS A 80 23.85 1.86 -1.11
C HIS A 80 24.55 0.84 -0.20
N PHE A 81 23.77 0.00 0.50
CA PHE A 81 24.29 -1.07 1.32
C PHE A 81 25.10 -2.09 0.49
N GLU A 82 24.58 -2.52 -0.66
CA GLU A 82 25.28 -3.47 -1.54
C GLU A 82 26.62 -2.94 -2.08
N ARG A 83 26.74 -1.62 -2.31
CA ARG A 83 28.00 -0.99 -2.77
C ARG A 83 29.06 -0.85 -1.67
N SER A 84 28.67 -1.04 -0.40
CA SER A 84 29.56 -0.92 0.76
C SER A 84 30.11 -2.26 1.27
N LEU A 85 29.71 -3.37 0.64
CA LEU A 85 30.21 -4.73 0.83
C LEU A 85 31.28 -5.07 -0.22
#